data_AF-I3XR36-F1
#
_entry.id   AF-I3XR36-F1
#
_cell.length_a   1.000
_cell.length_b   1.000
_cell.length_c   1.000
_cell.angle_alpha   90.00
_cell.angle_beta   90.00
_cell.angle_gamma   90.00
#
_symmetry.space_group_name_H-M   'P 1'
#
loop_
_entity.id
_entity.type
_entity.pdbx_description
1 polymer ?
#
loop_
_entity_poly.entity_id
_entity_poly.type
_entity_poly.pdbx_seq_one_letter_code
_entity_poly.pdbx_strand_id
1 'polypeptide(L)'
;MESVKLLRDALNTLETLLSLKQLSDPRLKRKIEEAIESLELTLREISVNNIELARFISDKTRETVSKISVSKELTREIIEDLEKLVKWCKTIPYDFTDRIKYVRKGYRYYLYGMILFFVLAGTYTQIYAVSALLIALPSLMAVYFMRRRRSMGLMLAYASTPLPLVIFSWMIGYVARALLDLGEINYLAGVYGLPVETVYMILLLYLVGSLTGLLFLSIAVYILYKNRDAFI
;
A
#
# COMPACT_ATOMS: atom_id res chain seq x y z
N MET A 1 21.60 -22.24 3.41
CA MET A 1 20.55 -21.96 4.42
C MET A 1 19.45 -23.00 4.29
N GLU A 2 18.86 -23.45 5.39
CA GLU A 2 17.79 -24.46 5.37
C GLU A 2 16.50 -23.94 4.72
N SER A 3 16.16 -22.67 4.95
CA SER A 3 15.03 -22.00 4.29
C SER A 3 15.09 -22.06 2.76
N VAL A 4 16.29 -21.90 2.19
CA VAL A 4 16.51 -21.99 0.73
C VAL A 4 16.17 -23.37 0.18
N LYS A 5 16.48 -24.43 0.91
CA LYS A 5 16.16 -25.80 0.47
C LYS A 5 14.65 -26.01 0.45
N LEU A 6 13.95 -25.58 1.49
CA LEU A 6 12.49 -25.69 1.61
C LEU A 6 11.75 -24.85 0.57
N LEU A 7 12.19 -23.60 0.33
CA LEU A 7 11.61 -22.74 -0.71
C LEU A 7 11.89 -23.27 -2.12
N ARG A 8 13.06 -23.87 -2.37
CA ARG A 8 13.38 -24.51 -3.65
C ARG A 8 12.56 -25.77 -3.89
N ASP A 9 12.30 -26.55 -2.84
CA ASP A 9 11.38 -27.68 -2.91
C ASP A 9 9.95 -27.22 -3.25
N ALA A 10 9.47 -26.14 -2.62
CA ALA A 10 8.18 -25.53 -2.95
C ALA A 10 8.13 -25.04 -4.41
N LEU A 11 9.20 -24.39 -4.89
CA LEU A 11 9.33 -23.93 -6.28
C LEU A 11 9.18 -25.10 -7.26
N ASN A 12 10.01 -26.14 -7.11
CA ASN A 12 9.99 -27.32 -7.98
C ASN A 12 8.60 -27.98 -7.97
N THR A 13 7.95 -28.04 -6.80
CA THR A 13 6.61 -28.62 -6.68
C THR A 13 5.57 -27.79 -7.45
N LEU A 14 5.64 -26.46 -7.42
CA LEU A 14 4.76 -25.60 -8.21
C LEU A 14 5.03 -25.70 -9.72
N GLU A 15 6.29 -25.86 -10.12
CA GLU A 15 6.65 -26.10 -11.53
C GLU A 15 6.05 -27.42 -12.05
N THR A 16 6.08 -28.49 -11.24
CA THR A 16 5.41 -29.74 -11.62
C THR A 16 3.90 -29.57 -11.77
N LEU A 17 3.28 -28.71 -10.96
CA LEU A 17 1.84 -28.45 -11.04
C LEU A 17 1.45 -27.78 -12.37
N LEU A 18 2.27 -26.91 -12.95
CA LEU A 18 2.00 -26.31 -14.27
C LEU A 18 1.92 -27.36 -15.39
N SER A 19 2.60 -28.50 -15.23
CA SER A 19 2.58 -29.60 -16.20
C SER A 19 1.34 -30.50 -16.10
N LEU A 20 0.53 -30.34 -15.05
CA LEU A 20 -0.66 -31.16 -14.84
C LEU A 20 -1.78 -30.80 -15.82
N LYS A 21 -2.36 -31.83 -16.46
CA LYS A 21 -3.48 -31.68 -17.40
C LYS A 21 -4.73 -31.06 -16.76
N GLN A 22 -4.90 -31.17 -15.44
CA GLN A 22 -6.05 -30.60 -14.72
C GLN A 22 -6.08 -29.06 -14.82
N LEU A 23 -4.92 -28.42 -14.97
CA LEU A 23 -4.85 -26.97 -15.19
C LEU A 23 -5.10 -26.63 -16.65
N SER A 24 -6.37 -26.44 -16.99
CA SER A 24 -6.78 -25.95 -18.31
C SER A 24 -7.00 -24.44 -18.33
N ASP A 25 -7.34 -23.84 -17.18
CA ASP A 25 -7.66 -22.41 -17.09
C ASP A 25 -6.39 -21.54 -17.21
N PRO A 26 -6.28 -20.70 -18.25
CA PRO A 26 -5.13 -19.81 -18.43
C PRO A 26 -4.97 -18.79 -17.31
N ARG A 27 -6.06 -18.38 -16.64
CA ARG A 27 -5.99 -17.43 -15.52
C ARG A 27 -5.33 -18.05 -14.30
N LEU A 28 -5.63 -19.32 -14.05
CA LEU A 28 -5.08 -20.08 -12.92
C LEU A 28 -3.59 -20.34 -13.15
N LYS A 29 -3.21 -20.75 -14.38
CA LYS A 29 -1.79 -20.91 -14.77
C LYS A 29 -0.98 -19.64 -14.53
N ARG A 30 -1.49 -18.50 -15.01
CA ARG A 30 -0.84 -17.21 -14.81
C ARG A 30 -0.63 -16.88 -13.32
N LYS A 31 -1.61 -17.17 -12.46
CA LYS A 31 -1.48 -16.97 -11.00
C LYS A 31 -0.35 -17.82 -10.40
N ILE A 32 -0.15 -19.04 -10.90
CA ILE A 32 0.92 -19.94 -10.46
C ILE A 32 2.28 -19.49 -10.99
N GLU A 33 2.35 -19.06 -12.25
CA GLU A 33 3.56 -18.45 -12.82
C GLU A 33 4.01 -17.24 -11.98
N GLU A 34 3.09 -16.35 -11.61
CA GLU A 34 3.38 -15.21 -10.72
C GLU A 34 3.86 -15.66 -9.32
N ALA A 35 3.40 -16.81 -8.81
CA ALA A 35 3.88 -17.39 -7.55
C ALA A 35 5.29 -17.98 -7.68
N ILE A 36 5.59 -18.66 -8.78
CA ILE A 36 6.91 -19.20 -9.13
C ILE A 36 7.91 -18.05 -9.26
N GLU A 37 7.57 -16.99 -10.01
CA GLU A 37 8.39 -15.79 -10.14
C GLU A 37 8.71 -15.16 -8.78
N SER A 38 7.74 -15.12 -7.86
CA SER A 38 7.92 -14.60 -6.51
C SER A 38 8.89 -15.46 -5.67
N LEU A 39 8.80 -16.79 -5.79
CA LEU A 39 9.73 -17.72 -5.13
C LEU A 39 11.14 -17.63 -5.72
N GLU A 40 11.28 -17.57 -7.04
CA GLU A 40 12.57 -17.39 -7.71
C GLU A 40 13.25 -16.09 -7.25
N LEU A 41 12.51 -14.99 -7.28
CA LEU A 41 12.99 -13.69 -6.84
C LEU A 41 13.45 -13.75 -5.39
N THR A 42 12.70 -14.44 -4.53
CA THR A 42 13.10 -14.65 -3.13
C THR A 42 14.40 -15.45 -3.05
N LEU A 43 14.53 -16.55 -3.78
CA LEU A 43 15.71 -17.41 -3.76
C LEU A 43 16.97 -16.68 -4.26
N ARG A 44 16.83 -15.70 -5.16
CA ARG A 44 17.92 -14.86 -5.66
C ARG A 44 18.36 -13.80 -4.64
N GLU A 45 17.41 -13.22 -3.90
CA GLU A 45 17.64 -12.06 -3.03
C GLU A 45 17.54 -12.37 -1.52
N ILE A 46 17.56 -13.66 -1.14
CA ILE A 46 17.29 -14.07 0.24
C ILE A 46 18.28 -13.45 1.23
N SER A 47 17.75 -12.79 2.25
CA SER A 47 18.56 -12.19 3.32
C SER A 47 18.16 -12.65 4.71
N VAL A 48 16.94 -13.19 4.88
CA VAL A 48 16.40 -13.63 6.18
C VAL A 48 16.24 -15.16 6.21
N ASN A 49 16.75 -15.80 7.25
CA ASN A 49 16.61 -17.25 7.46
C ASN A 49 15.41 -17.57 8.36
N ASN A 50 14.19 -17.58 7.82
CA ASN A 50 13.00 -18.03 8.55
C ASN A 50 12.61 -19.47 8.16
N ILE A 51 13.06 -20.44 8.94
CA ILE A 51 12.87 -21.87 8.64
C ILE A 51 11.40 -22.27 8.83
N GLU A 52 10.72 -21.77 9.86
CA GLU A 52 9.33 -22.11 10.16
C GLU A 52 8.39 -21.67 9.03
N LEU A 53 8.55 -20.43 8.56
CA LEU A 53 7.75 -19.92 7.45
C LEU A 53 8.06 -20.67 6.14
N ALA A 54 9.33 -20.99 5.89
CA ALA A 54 9.72 -21.75 4.70
C ALA A 54 9.14 -23.17 4.71
N ARG A 55 9.10 -23.81 5.89
CA ARG A 55 8.49 -25.13 6.09
C ARG A 55 6.98 -25.06 5.88
N PHE A 56 6.31 -24.07 6.49
CA PHE A 56 4.88 -23.84 6.29
C PHE A 56 4.51 -23.71 4.80
N ILE A 57 5.29 -22.95 4.03
CA ILE A 57 5.08 -22.79 2.58
C ILE A 57 5.30 -24.11 1.84
N SER A 58 6.41 -24.80 2.08
CA SER A 58 6.70 -26.10 1.42
C SER A 58 5.61 -27.13 1.71
N ASP A 59 5.19 -27.27 2.97
CA ASP A 59 4.15 -28.21 3.38
C ASP A 59 2.81 -27.86 2.72
N LYS A 60 2.42 -26.58 2.72
CA LYS A 60 1.18 -26.14 2.08
C LYS A 60 1.20 -26.31 0.57
N THR A 61 2.33 -26.06 -0.09
CA THR A 61 2.49 -26.33 -1.51
C THR A 61 2.27 -27.80 -1.82
N ARG A 62 2.93 -28.71 -1.09
CA ARG A 62 2.79 -30.16 -1.27
C ARG A 62 1.35 -30.62 -1.02
N GLU A 63 0.70 -30.10 0.02
CA GLU A 63 -0.70 -30.41 0.33
C GLU A 63 -1.62 -29.99 -0.82
N THR A 64 -1.51 -28.75 -1.31
CA THR A 64 -2.36 -28.25 -2.41
C THR A 64 -2.10 -29.00 -3.72
N VAL A 65 -0.84 -29.27 -4.06
CA VAL A 65 -0.47 -29.99 -5.29
C VAL A 65 -0.95 -31.44 -5.24
N SER A 66 -0.85 -32.11 -4.09
CA SER A 66 -1.35 -33.48 -3.95
C SER A 66 -2.88 -33.56 -4.05
N LYS A 67 -3.62 -32.58 -3.50
CA LYS A 67 -5.08 -32.48 -3.71
C LYS A 67 -5.42 -32.35 -5.20
N ILE A 68 -4.70 -31.50 -5.93
CA ILE A 68 -4.94 -31.27 -7.37
C ILE A 68 -4.60 -32.51 -8.19
N SER A 69 -3.45 -33.15 -7.94
CA SER A 69 -2.99 -34.28 -8.74
C SER A 69 -3.90 -35.50 -8.63
N VAL A 70 -4.48 -35.74 -7.45
CA VAL A 70 -5.42 -36.85 -7.20
C VAL A 70 -6.85 -36.51 -7.64
N SER A 71 -7.21 -35.23 -7.71
CA SER A 71 -8.54 -34.80 -8.15
C SER A 71 -8.77 -35.03 -9.64
N LYS A 72 -9.93 -35.60 -10.00
CA LYS A 72 -10.32 -35.72 -11.42
C LYS A 72 -10.72 -34.37 -12.02
N GLU A 73 -11.27 -33.48 -11.20
CA GLU A 73 -11.72 -32.13 -11.58
C GLU A 73 -11.37 -31.12 -10.47
N LEU A 74 -11.12 -29.87 -10.85
CA LEU A 74 -10.87 -28.75 -9.94
C LEU A 74 -12.19 -28.30 -9.30
N THR A 75 -12.43 -28.73 -8.06
CA THR A 75 -13.55 -28.21 -7.26
C THR A 75 -13.27 -26.77 -6.83
N ARG A 76 -14.34 -26.03 -6.52
CA ARG A 76 -14.24 -24.65 -6.02
C ARG A 76 -13.32 -24.53 -4.80
N GLU A 77 -13.39 -25.49 -3.88
CA GLU A 77 -12.55 -25.52 -2.67
C GLU A 77 -11.06 -25.62 -3.01
N ILE A 78 -10.70 -26.47 -3.97
CA ILE A 78 -9.31 -26.63 -4.42
C ILE A 78 -8.80 -25.34 -5.07
N ILE A 79 -9.65 -24.66 -5.85
CA ILE A 79 -9.32 -23.36 -6.45
C ILE A 79 -9.08 -22.32 -5.36
N GLU A 80 -9.96 -22.24 -4.35
CA GLU A 80 -9.80 -21.30 -3.23
C GLU A 80 -8.52 -21.56 -2.42
N ASP A 81 -8.17 -22.83 -2.19
CA ASP A 81 -6.92 -23.22 -1.53
C ASP A 81 -5.67 -22.85 -2.35
N LEU A 82 -5.72 -23.06 -3.67
CA LEU A 82 -4.65 -22.65 -4.58
C LEU A 82 -4.49 -21.12 -4.62
N GLU A 83 -5.59 -20.37 -4.63
CA GLU A 83 -5.56 -18.91 -4.59
C GLU A 83 -4.93 -18.39 -3.29
N LYS A 84 -5.23 -19.01 -2.15
CA LYS A 84 -4.58 -18.71 -0.87
C LYS A 84 -3.08 -19.01 -0.93
N LEU A 85 -2.70 -20.16 -1.49
CA LEU A 85 -1.28 -20.54 -1.65
C LEU A 85 -0.52 -19.53 -2.52
N VAL A 86 -1.08 -19.16 -3.67
CA VAL A 86 -0.52 -18.14 -4.57
C VAL A 86 -0.32 -16.82 -3.81
N LYS A 87 -1.33 -16.40 -3.05
CA LYS A 87 -1.26 -15.17 -2.26
C LYS A 87 -0.13 -15.24 -1.22
N TRP A 88 0.03 -16.36 -0.52
CA TRP A 88 1.17 -16.55 0.37
C TRP A 88 2.50 -16.49 -0.38
N CYS A 89 2.63 -17.17 -1.52
CA CYS A 89 3.86 -17.16 -2.31
C CYS A 89 4.27 -15.75 -2.76
N LYS A 90 3.29 -14.91 -3.14
CA LYS A 90 3.53 -13.50 -3.51
C LYS A 90 4.00 -12.62 -2.34
N THR A 91 3.71 -13.02 -1.11
CA THR A 91 4.11 -12.27 0.09
C THR A 91 5.52 -12.62 0.56
N ILE A 92 6.02 -13.81 0.19
CA ILE A 92 7.34 -14.34 0.57
C ILE A 92 8.49 -13.36 0.27
N PRO A 93 8.57 -12.69 -0.90
CA PRO A 93 9.61 -11.70 -1.15
C PRO A 93 9.73 -10.65 -0.03
N TYR A 94 8.62 -10.27 0.61
CA TYR A 94 8.63 -9.28 1.68
C TYR A 94 9.02 -9.84 3.05
N ASP A 95 8.89 -11.15 3.26
CA ASP A 95 9.23 -11.81 4.54
C ASP A 95 10.68 -12.31 4.59
N PHE A 96 11.23 -12.68 3.43
CA PHE A 96 12.55 -13.30 3.32
C PHE A 96 13.64 -12.36 2.78
N THR A 97 13.26 -11.17 2.30
CA THR A 97 14.19 -10.15 1.77
C THR A 97 13.97 -8.80 2.45
N ASP A 98 14.82 -7.83 2.11
CA ASP A 98 14.72 -6.44 2.58
C ASP A 98 13.60 -5.61 1.95
N ARG A 99 12.81 -6.18 1.03
CA ARG A 99 11.75 -5.47 0.30
C ARG A 99 10.66 -4.89 1.19
N ILE A 100 10.49 -5.41 2.41
CA ILE A 100 9.59 -4.83 3.42
C ILE A 100 9.89 -3.35 3.73
N LYS A 101 11.13 -2.89 3.54
CA LYS A 101 11.54 -1.49 3.72
C LYS A 101 10.75 -0.56 2.80
N TYR A 102 10.43 -0.98 1.57
CA TYR A 102 9.62 -0.18 0.64
C TYR A 102 8.18 -0.02 1.12
N VAL A 103 7.57 -1.08 1.65
CA VAL A 103 6.23 -1.04 2.24
C VAL A 103 6.19 -0.09 3.43
N ARG A 104 7.19 -0.19 4.33
CA ARG A 104 7.32 0.73 5.48
C ARG A 104 7.53 2.17 5.03
N LYS A 105 8.25 2.41 3.93
CA LYS A 105 8.43 3.74 3.34
C LYS A 105 7.10 4.29 2.81
N GLY A 106 6.34 3.50 2.06
CA GLY A 106 4.99 3.88 1.59
C GLY A 106 4.04 4.21 2.74
N TYR A 107 4.03 3.38 3.78
CA TYR A 107 3.28 3.63 5.02
C TYR A 107 3.66 4.96 5.68
N ARG A 108 4.95 5.29 5.78
CA ARG A 108 5.40 6.56 6.38
C ARG A 108 4.96 7.77 5.56
N TYR A 109 5.07 7.71 4.24
CA TYR A 109 4.58 8.80 3.39
C TYR A 109 3.07 8.99 3.50
N TYR A 110 2.31 7.90 3.54
CA TYR A 110 0.87 7.98 3.79
C TYR A 110 0.59 8.67 5.13
N LEU A 111 1.24 8.22 6.20
CA LEU A 111 1.08 8.80 7.53
C LEU A 111 1.40 10.30 7.55
N TYR A 112 2.54 10.71 7.01
CA TYR A 112 2.94 12.12 7.00
C TYR A 112 2.03 12.98 6.10
N GLY A 113 1.63 12.46 4.94
CA GLY A 113 0.68 13.14 4.08
C GLY A 113 -0.68 13.36 4.76
N MET A 114 -1.19 12.36 5.47
CA MET A 114 -2.44 12.48 6.23
C MET A 114 -2.32 13.40 7.44
N ILE A 115 -1.18 13.39 8.15
CA ILE A 115 -0.94 14.35 9.24
C ILE A 115 -0.98 15.78 8.71
N LEU A 116 -0.28 16.06 7.60
CA LEU A 116 -0.31 17.38 6.97
C LEU A 116 -1.73 17.76 6.55
N PHE A 117 -2.50 16.79 6.03
CA PHE A 117 -3.88 17.03 5.64
C PHE A 117 -4.73 17.43 6.85
N PHE A 118 -4.67 16.68 7.96
CA PHE A 118 -5.47 16.99 9.15
C PHE A 118 -5.09 18.33 9.79
N VAL A 119 -3.80 18.67 9.81
CA VAL A 119 -3.34 19.96 10.32
C VAL A 119 -3.86 21.11 9.45
N LEU A 120 -3.69 21.04 8.13
CA LEU A 120 -4.04 22.14 7.23
C LEU A 120 -5.54 22.25 6.95
N ALA A 121 -6.25 21.13 6.82
CA ALA A 121 -7.69 21.12 6.59
C ALA A 121 -8.46 21.69 7.79
N GLY A 122 -7.96 21.45 9.01
CA GLY A 122 -8.56 21.99 10.23
C GLY A 122 -8.46 23.52 10.34
N THR A 123 -7.43 24.13 9.73
CA THR A 123 -7.15 25.56 9.87
C THR A 123 -7.57 26.40 8.67
N TYR A 124 -7.80 25.80 7.51
CA TYR A 124 -8.06 26.52 6.27
C TYR A 124 -9.52 26.99 6.08
N THR A 125 -10.50 26.09 6.23
CA THR A 125 -11.92 26.40 6.07
C THR A 125 -12.77 25.39 6.81
N GLN A 126 -13.89 25.82 7.40
CA GLN A 126 -14.79 24.95 8.18
C GLN A 126 -15.27 23.71 7.40
N ILE A 127 -15.58 23.86 6.11
CA ILE A 127 -15.99 22.75 5.21
C ILE A 127 -14.89 21.68 5.13
N TYR A 128 -13.62 22.08 5.08
CA TYR A 128 -12.50 21.15 5.03
C TYR A 128 -12.22 20.51 6.39
N ALA A 129 -12.48 21.22 7.50
CA ALA A 129 -12.42 20.64 8.83
C ALA A 129 -13.46 19.50 9.01
N VAL A 130 -14.68 19.68 8.51
CA VAL A 130 -15.71 18.61 8.51
C VAL A 130 -15.26 17.42 7.65
N SER A 131 -14.71 17.71 6.46
CA SER A 131 -14.17 16.69 5.56
C SER A 131 -13.05 15.88 6.22
N ALA A 132 -12.17 16.56 6.96
CA ALA A 132 -11.09 15.96 7.73
C ALA A 132 -11.62 15.03 8.83
N LEU A 133 -12.65 15.45 9.58
CA LEU A 133 -13.27 14.60 10.60
C LEU A 133 -13.87 13.32 10.00
N LEU A 134 -14.55 13.44 8.85
CA LEU A 134 -15.19 12.30 8.18
C LEU A 134 -14.17 11.22 7.80
N ILE A 135 -13.00 11.64 7.28
CA ILE A 135 -11.98 10.68 6.84
C ILE A 135 -10.97 10.31 7.94
N ALA A 136 -10.99 10.96 9.11
CA ALA A 136 -10.05 10.71 10.20
C ALA A 136 -10.05 9.25 10.64
N LEU A 137 -11.22 8.68 10.92
CA LEU A 137 -11.35 7.30 11.38
C LEU A 137 -10.91 6.27 10.33
N PRO A 138 -11.38 6.34 9.06
CA PRO A 138 -10.85 5.50 7.98
C PRO A 138 -9.32 5.58 7.85
N SER A 139 -8.76 6.78 8.00
CA SER A 139 -7.32 7.02 7.87
C SER A 139 -6.52 6.38 9.00
N LEU A 140 -6.98 6.52 10.25
CA LEU A 140 -6.37 5.88 11.42
C LEU A 140 -6.45 4.36 11.33
N MET A 141 -7.60 3.83 10.90
CA MET A 141 -7.78 2.41 10.64
C MET A 141 -6.85 1.91 9.52
N ALA A 142 -6.68 2.69 8.45
CA ALA A 142 -5.73 2.38 7.38
C ALA A 142 -4.31 2.22 7.94
N VAL A 143 -3.85 3.16 8.76
CA VAL A 143 -2.53 3.10 9.43
C VAL A 143 -2.40 1.86 10.30
N TYR A 144 -3.41 1.56 11.12
CA TYR A 144 -3.42 0.40 12.01
C TYR A 144 -3.32 -0.92 11.25
N PHE A 145 -4.14 -1.08 10.20
CA PHE A 145 -4.16 -2.30 9.39
C PHE A 145 -2.93 -2.43 8.49
N MET A 146 -2.40 -1.32 7.95
CA MET A 146 -1.17 -1.35 7.15
C MET A 146 0.06 -1.76 7.97
N ARG A 147 0.17 -1.33 9.24
CA ARG A 147 1.25 -1.81 10.13
C ARG A 147 1.26 -3.33 10.29
N ARG A 148 0.09 -3.95 10.22
CA ARG A 148 -0.11 -5.40 10.30
C ARG A 148 -0.12 -6.09 8.93
N ARG A 149 0.17 -5.35 7.85
CA ARG A 149 0.10 -5.82 6.45
C ARG A 149 -1.25 -6.44 6.07
N ARG A 150 -2.34 -5.89 6.59
CA ARG A 150 -3.68 -6.35 6.22
C ARG A 150 -4.19 -5.63 4.97
N SER A 151 -4.81 -6.38 4.06
CA SER A 151 -5.40 -5.85 2.82
C SER A 151 -6.42 -4.72 3.06
N MET A 152 -7.18 -4.80 4.15
CA MET A 152 -8.08 -3.73 4.60
C MET A 152 -7.37 -2.38 4.77
N GLY A 153 -6.11 -2.38 5.19
CA GLY A 153 -5.32 -1.16 5.35
C GLY A 153 -5.09 -0.43 4.04
N LEU A 154 -4.76 -1.18 2.98
CA LEU A 154 -4.62 -0.62 1.63
C LEU A 154 -5.95 -0.07 1.12
N MET A 155 -7.04 -0.82 1.30
CA MET A 155 -8.37 -0.42 0.84
C MET A 155 -8.78 0.92 1.47
N LEU A 156 -8.62 1.06 2.80
CA LEU A 156 -8.93 2.29 3.51
C LEU A 156 -8.01 3.44 3.12
N ALA A 157 -6.71 3.17 2.88
CA ALA A 157 -5.79 4.18 2.39
C ALA A 157 -6.23 4.71 1.02
N TYR A 158 -6.58 3.83 0.08
CA TYR A 158 -7.06 4.25 -1.24
C TYR A 158 -8.42 4.93 -1.20
N ALA A 159 -9.30 4.56 -0.27
CA ALA A 159 -10.59 5.22 -0.10
C ALA A 159 -10.44 6.64 0.48
N SER A 160 -9.49 6.84 1.40
CA SER A 160 -9.33 8.11 2.13
C SER A 160 -8.37 9.10 1.47
N THR A 161 -7.47 8.66 0.58
CA THR A 161 -6.45 9.52 -0.06
C THR A 161 -6.97 10.52 -1.12
N PRO A 162 -7.97 10.20 -1.97
CA PRO A 162 -8.37 11.09 -3.07
C PRO A 162 -8.81 12.48 -2.63
N LEU A 163 -9.58 12.57 -1.54
CA LEU A 163 -10.10 13.84 -1.03
C LEU A 163 -8.97 14.79 -0.56
N PRO A 164 -8.01 14.36 0.29
CA PRO A 164 -6.80 15.11 0.59
C PRO A 164 -6.02 15.59 -0.64
N LEU A 165 -5.86 14.76 -1.68
CA LEU A 165 -5.14 15.17 -2.89
C LEU A 165 -5.84 16.34 -3.61
N VAL A 166 -7.17 16.29 -3.70
CA VAL A 166 -7.98 17.37 -4.29
C VAL A 166 -7.87 18.64 -3.45
N ILE A 167 -8.03 18.53 -2.13
CA ILE A 167 -7.99 19.67 -1.22
C ILE A 167 -6.60 20.33 -1.24
N PHE A 168 -5.51 19.56 -1.22
CA PHE A 168 -4.17 20.13 -1.36
C PHE A 168 -3.99 20.86 -2.69
N SER A 169 -4.50 20.29 -3.79
CA SER A 169 -4.42 20.93 -5.11
C SER A 169 -5.18 22.26 -5.15
N TRP A 170 -6.38 22.31 -4.58
CA TRP A 170 -7.17 23.53 -4.47
C TRP A 170 -6.52 24.57 -3.56
N MET A 171 -5.97 24.15 -2.42
CA MET A 171 -5.27 25.02 -1.49
C MET A 171 -4.05 25.66 -2.14
N ILE A 172 -3.24 24.89 -2.88
CA ILE A 172 -2.12 25.41 -3.67
C ILE A 172 -2.60 26.50 -4.65
N GLY A 173 -3.67 26.23 -5.41
CA GLY A 173 -4.21 27.16 -6.39
C GLY A 173 -4.81 28.44 -5.79
N TYR A 174 -5.42 28.36 -4.60
CA TYR A 174 -5.87 29.55 -3.88
C TYR A 174 -4.68 30.35 -3.36
N VAL A 175 -3.77 29.70 -2.62
CA VAL A 175 -2.64 30.37 -1.97
C VAL A 175 -1.73 31.05 -3.01
N ALA A 176 -1.47 30.39 -4.14
CA ALA A 176 -0.68 30.98 -5.21
C ALA A 176 -1.32 32.26 -5.79
N ARG A 177 -2.66 32.31 -5.89
CA ARG A 177 -3.38 33.53 -6.31
C ARG A 177 -3.37 34.59 -5.22
N ALA A 178 -3.66 34.22 -3.98
CA ALA A 178 -3.67 35.14 -2.84
C ALA A 178 -2.30 35.82 -2.63
N LEU A 179 -1.19 35.09 -2.82
CA LEU A 179 0.16 35.66 -2.72
C LEU A 179 0.48 36.70 -3.81
N LEU A 180 -0.24 36.68 -4.94
CA LEU A 180 -0.07 37.63 -6.05
C LEU A 180 -1.04 38.81 -5.97
N ASP A 181 -2.02 38.77 -5.07
CA ASP A 181 -3.05 39.80 -4.92
C ASP A 181 -2.89 40.55 -3.59
N LEU A 182 -2.34 41.77 -3.67
CA LEU A 182 -2.18 42.66 -2.52
C LEU A 182 -3.53 43.01 -1.87
N GLY A 183 -4.64 43.02 -2.62
CA GLY A 183 -5.98 43.27 -2.09
C GLY A 183 -6.42 42.15 -1.15
N GLU A 184 -6.26 40.90 -1.56
CA GLU A 184 -6.60 39.71 -0.77
C GLU A 184 -5.78 39.65 0.53
N ILE A 185 -4.48 39.95 0.46
CA ILE A 185 -3.61 39.93 1.64
C ILE A 185 -3.99 41.02 2.65
N ASN A 186 -4.27 42.24 2.18
CA ASN A 186 -4.72 43.33 3.06
C ASN A 186 -6.09 43.02 3.67
N TYR A 187 -6.98 42.38 2.90
CA TYR A 187 -8.27 41.91 3.40
C TYR A 187 -8.09 40.88 4.52
N LEU A 188 -7.27 39.84 4.31
CA LEU A 188 -6.99 38.81 5.31
C LEU A 188 -6.33 39.42 6.56
N ALA A 189 -5.37 40.34 6.39
CA ALA A 189 -4.74 41.06 7.50
C ALA A 189 -5.78 41.81 8.34
N GLY A 190 -6.73 42.50 7.69
CA GLY A 190 -7.83 43.20 8.36
C GLY A 190 -8.81 42.26 9.08
N VAL A 191 -9.21 41.15 8.45
CA VAL A 191 -10.16 40.18 9.03
C VAL A 191 -9.59 39.50 10.27
N TYR A 192 -8.32 39.10 10.22
CA TYR A 192 -7.66 38.38 11.32
C TYR A 192 -6.96 39.30 12.32
N GLY A 193 -6.90 40.61 12.06
CA GLY A 193 -6.17 41.57 12.91
C GLY A 193 -4.67 41.28 12.98
N LEU A 194 -4.10 40.72 11.90
CA LEU A 194 -2.71 40.29 11.83
C LEU A 194 -1.87 41.25 10.97
N PRO A 195 -0.58 41.43 11.28
CA PRO A 195 0.34 42.09 10.36
C PRO A 195 0.36 41.41 9.00
N VAL A 196 0.52 42.21 7.94
CA VAL A 196 0.58 41.72 6.55
C VAL A 196 1.68 40.68 6.38
N GLU A 197 2.84 40.89 7.00
CA GLU A 197 3.97 39.95 6.96
C GLU A 197 3.60 38.58 7.55
N THR A 198 2.81 38.57 8.63
CA THR A 198 2.33 37.34 9.27
C THR A 198 1.38 36.58 8.34
N VAL A 199 0.51 37.28 7.63
CA VAL A 199 -0.39 36.67 6.63
C VAL A 199 0.40 36.01 5.50
N TYR A 200 1.41 36.69 4.97
CA TYR A 200 2.32 36.12 3.96
C TYR A 200 2.98 34.82 4.46
N MET A 201 3.48 34.81 5.70
CA MET A 201 4.11 33.63 6.29
C MET A 201 3.13 32.46 6.44
N ILE A 202 1.90 32.74 6.89
CA ILE A 202 0.85 31.72 7.02
C ILE A 202 0.50 31.14 5.65
N LEU A 203 0.31 31.98 4.63
CA LEU A 203 0.05 31.54 3.26
C LEU A 203 1.21 30.69 2.72
N LEU A 204 2.45 31.10 2.94
CA LEU A 204 3.62 30.32 2.52
C LEU A 204 3.68 28.95 3.21
N LEU A 205 3.35 28.86 4.50
CA LEU A 205 3.22 27.59 5.22
C LEU A 205 2.13 26.69 4.61
N TYR A 206 0.97 27.25 4.25
CA TYR A 206 -0.07 26.50 3.55
C TYR A 206 0.40 25.98 2.19
N LEU A 207 1.14 26.80 1.43
CA LEU A 207 1.68 26.40 0.13
C LEU A 207 2.66 25.23 0.27
N VAL A 208 3.67 25.38 1.13
CA VAL A 208 4.71 24.37 1.36
C VAL A 208 4.10 23.09 1.93
N GLY A 209 3.22 23.22 2.92
CA GLY A 209 2.57 22.07 3.54
C GLY A 209 1.66 21.32 2.57
N SER A 210 0.92 22.03 1.70
CA SER A 210 0.07 21.41 0.69
C SER A 210 0.85 20.73 -0.41
N LEU A 211 1.93 21.35 -0.92
CA LEU A 211 2.84 20.73 -1.89
C LEU A 211 3.46 19.46 -1.31
N THR A 212 3.95 19.53 -0.07
CA THR A 212 4.56 18.40 0.63
C THR A 212 3.55 17.28 0.87
N GLY A 213 2.34 17.62 1.32
CA GLY A 213 1.26 16.67 1.55
C GLY A 213 0.82 15.96 0.26
N LEU A 214 0.66 16.71 -0.83
CA LEU A 214 0.34 16.18 -2.15
C LEU A 214 1.42 15.22 -2.65
N LEU A 215 2.70 15.61 -2.54
CA LEU A 215 3.83 14.75 -2.91
C LEU A 215 3.87 13.46 -2.08
N PHE A 216 3.74 13.57 -0.75
CA PHE A 216 3.77 12.41 0.13
C PHE A 216 2.64 11.43 -0.16
N LEU A 217 1.40 11.90 -0.30
CA LEU A 217 0.28 11.03 -0.62
C LEU A 217 0.40 10.41 -2.01
N SER A 218 0.86 11.16 -3.01
CA SER A 218 1.08 10.64 -4.36
C SER A 218 2.14 9.52 -4.38
N ILE A 219 3.28 9.75 -3.70
CA ILE A 219 4.34 8.74 -3.55
C ILE A 219 3.83 7.54 -2.75
N ALA A 220 3.04 7.77 -1.70
CA ALA A 220 2.48 6.69 -0.90
C ALA A 220 1.57 5.79 -1.73
N VAL A 221 0.63 6.36 -2.50
CA VAL A 221 -0.26 5.60 -3.38
C VAL A 221 0.54 4.79 -4.39
N TYR A 222 1.55 5.39 -5.02
CA TYR A 222 2.41 4.69 -5.98
C TYR A 222 3.16 3.50 -5.33
N ILE A 223 3.84 3.74 -4.20
CA ILE A 223 4.62 2.70 -3.52
C ILE A 223 3.71 1.58 -3.00
N LEU A 224 2.58 1.93 -2.38
CA LEU A 224 1.62 0.96 -1.84
C LEU A 224 0.99 0.14 -2.98
N TYR A 225 0.70 0.76 -4.13
CA TYR A 225 0.18 0.05 -5.30
C TYR A 225 1.20 -0.94 -5.86
N LYS A 226 2.46 -0.51 -6.01
CA LYS A 226 3.55 -1.35 -6.50
C LYS A 226 3.86 -2.52 -5.57
N ASN A 227 3.62 -2.36 -4.27
CA ASN A 227 3.90 -3.39 -3.26
C ASN A 227 2.61 -3.96 -2.64
N ARG A 228 1.49 -3.95 -3.38
CA ARG A 228 0.19 -4.40 -2.88
C ARG A 228 0.18 -5.86 -2.44
N ASP A 229 1.02 -6.68 -3.07
CA ASP A 229 1.13 -8.10 -2.79
C ASP A 229 1.75 -8.39 -1.41
N ALA A 230 2.34 -7.39 -0.76
CA ALA A 230 2.80 -7.51 0.62
C ALA A 230 1.65 -7.59 1.64
N PHE A 231 0.40 -7.34 1.23
CA PHE A 231 -0.75 -7.22 2.11
C PHE A 231 -1.71 -8.40 1.95
N ILE A 232 -2.06 -9.03 3.07
CA ILE A 232 -2.91 -10.24 3.14
C ILE A 232 -4.27 -9.89 3.74
#